data_AF-A0A963JS20-F1
#
_entry.id   AF-A0A963JS20-F1
#
_cell.length_a   1.000
_cell.length_b   1.000
_cell.length_c   1.000
_cell.angle_alpha   90.00
_cell.angle_beta   90.00
_cell.angle_gamma   90.00
#
_symmetry.space_group_name_H-M   'P 1'
#
loop_
_entity.id
_entity.type
_entity.pdbx_description
1 polymer ?
#
loop_
_entity_poly.entity_id
_entity_poly.type
_entity_poly.pdbx_seq_one_letter_code
_entity_poly.pdbx_strand_id
1 'polypeptide(L)'
;MPEVIHGDGTLYRFSTNGKRMDQSGWYVLHDDGDVPAGAFGCWRSGLSQTWCSKDTQAMTQAERSAHQQRMQAIAQQRAADKAQRQHHAATAAAQRWEAALPAPADHPYLVRKGIQPHGIKAEGEALL
;
A
#
# COMPACT_ATOMS: atom_id res chain seq x y z
N MET A 1 -13.19 -12.03 -3.31
CA MET A 1 -13.77 -11.30 -2.17
C MET A 1 -13.15 -11.87 -0.91
N PRO A 2 -12.77 -11.06 0.09
CA PRO A 2 -12.18 -11.58 1.33
C PRO A 2 -13.21 -12.44 2.09
N GLU A 3 -12.75 -13.49 2.78
CA GLU A 3 -13.61 -14.39 3.58
C GLU A 3 -14.12 -13.72 4.86
N VAL A 4 -13.34 -12.78 5.41
CA VAL A 4 -13.69 -12.01 6.61
C VAL A 4 -13.59 -10.51 6.29
N ILE A 5 -14.59 -9.75 6.71
CA ILE A 5 -14.63 -8.29 6.58
C ILE A 5 -14.40 -7.68 7.97
N HIS A 6 -13.46 -6.73 8.06
CA HIS A 6 -13.12 -6.00 9.29
C HIS A 6 -13.47 -4.52 9.11
N GLY A 7 -14.17 -3.93 10.09
CA GLY A 7 -14.57 -2.52 10.11
C GLY A 7 -13.74 -1.63 11.04
N ASP A 8 -12.53 -2.05 11.38
CA ASP A 8 -11.60 -1.37 12.29
C ASP A 8 -10.87 -0.16 11.67
N GLY A 9 -11.20 0.21 10.43
CA GLY A 9 -10.52 1.28 9.70
C GLY A 9 -9.17 0.91 9.11
N THR A 10 -8.75 -0.35 9.21
CA THR A 10 -7.48 -0.84 8.65
C THR A 10 -7.60 -1.11 7.14
N LEU A 11 -6.50 -0.93 6.40
CA LEU A 11 -6.41 -1.30 4.99
C LEU A 11 -6.20 -2.81 4.85
N TYR A 12 -7.22 -3.49 4.33
CA TYR A 12 -7.13 -4.90 3.98
C TYR A 12 -6.92 -5.09 2.49
N ARG A 13 -6.05 -6.04 2.13
CA ARG A 13 -5.79 -6.43 0.74
C ARG A 13 -6.28 -7.84 0.49
N PHE A 14 -6.86 -8.07 -0.69
CA PHE A 14 -7.42 -9.36 -1.07
C PHE A 14 -7.25 -9.63 -2.56
N SER A 15 -7.45 -10.91 -2.91
CA SER A 15 -7.36 -11.34 -4.30
C SER A 15 -8.60 -11.06 -5.12
N THR A 16 -8.38 -10.43 -6.26
CA THR A 16 -9.45 -10.11 -7.24
C THR A 16 -9.70 -11.23 -8.23
N ASN A 17 -8.79 -12.20 -8.35
CA ASN A 17 -8.88 -13.31 -9.31
C ASN A 17 -8.59 -14.70 -8.69
N GLY A 18 -8.57 -14.80 -7.36
CA GLY A 18 -8.29 -16.04 -6.63
C GLY A 18 -6.82 -16.43 -6.54
N LYS A 19 -5.89 -15.72 -7.22
CA LYS A 19 -4.45 -15.98 -7.07
C LYS A 19 -3.95 -15.36 -5.77
N ARG A 20 -3.35 -16.18 -4.89
CA ARG A 20 -2.87 -15.77 -3.56
C ARG A 20 -1.88 -14.60 -3.59
N MET A 21 -1.02 -14.53 -4.61
CA MET A 21 -0.05 -13.44 -4.77
C MET A 21 -0.67 -12.16 -5.35
N ASP A 22 -1.86 -12.25 -5.93
CA ASP A 22 -2.54 -11.11 -6.50
C ASP A 22 -3.35 -10.37 -5.42
N GLN A 23 -2.70 -9.51 -4.64
CA GLN A 23 -3.38 -8.71 -3.61
C GLN A 23 -3.80 -7.33 -4.13
N SER A 24 -4.24 -7.25 -5.40
CA SER A 24 -4.58 -5.98 -6.05
C SER A 24 -5.85 -5.34 -5.50
N GLY A 25 -6.77 -6.15 -4.95
CA GLY A 25 -8.01 -5.67 -4.34
C GLY A 25 -7.73 -5.11 -2.96
N TRP A 26 -8.42 -4.04 -2.60
CA TRP A 26 -8.28 -3.42 -1.28
C TRP A 26 -9.61 -2.84 -0.80
N TYR A 27 -9.78 -2.77 0.52
CA TYR A 27 -10.84 -2.00 1.14
C TYR A 27 -10.39 -1.46 2.50
N VAL A 28 -11.09 -0.43 2.95
CA VAL A 28 -11.09 0.10 4.31
C VAL A 28 -12.54 0.29 4.70
N LEU A 29 -12.94 -0.24 5.84
CA LEU A 29 -14.28 -0.08 6.39
C LEU A 29 -14.14 0.47 7.82
N HIS A 30 -14.95 1.45 8.16
CA HIS A 30 -15.14 1.98 9.50
C HIS A 30 -16.57 1.63 9.92
N ASP A 31 -16.74 0.70 10.86
CA ASP A 31 -18.04 0.28 11.42
C ASP A 31 -18.21 0.65 12.90
N ASP A 32 -17.23 1.33 13.47
CA ASP A 32 -17.09 1.70 14.88
C ASP A 32 -17.95 2.89 15.33
N GLY A 33 -18.83 3.41 14.47
CA GLY A 33 -19.70 4.53 14.81
C GLY A 33 -21.09 4.48 14.13
N ASP A 34 -21.94 5.46 14.45
CA ASP A 34 -23.36 5.51 14.04
C ASP A 34 -23.60 5.48 12.52
N VAL A 35 -22.57 5.80 11.74
CA VAL A 35 -22.62 5.81 10.28
C VAL A 35 -21.39 5.07 9.76
N PRO A 36 -21.55 3.77 9.41
CA PRO A 36 -20.52 3.03 8.71
C PRO A 36 -20.14 3.69 7.40
N ALA A 37 -18.84 3.77 7.13
CA ALA A 37 -18.28 4.36 5.92
C ALA A 37 -16.97 3.68 5.55
N GLY A 38 -16.57 3.79 4.29
CA GLY A 38 -15.37 3.12 3.82
C GLY A 38 -14.96 3.51 2.42
N ALA A 39 -13.92 2.86 1.94
CA ALA A 39 -13.47 2.95 0.58
C ALA A 39 -13.00 1.57 0.11
N PHE A 40 -13.18 1.28 -1.17
CA PHE A 40 -12.70 0.04 -1.76
C PHE A 40 -12.20 0.29 -3.17
N GLY A 41 -11.44 -0.68 -3.68
CA GLY A 41 -10.87 -0.54 -5.00
C GLY A 41 -10.00 -1.71 -5.44
N CYS A 42 -9.37 -1.49 -6.59
CA CYS A 42 -8.42 -2.42 -7.17
C CYS A 42 -7.28 -1.63 -7.80
N TRP A 43 -6.06 -1.81 -7.29
CA TRP A 43 -4.89 -1.10 -7.82
C TRP A 43 -4.56 -1.48 -9.26
N ARG A 44 -4.87 -2.71 -9.68
CA ARG A 44 -4.65 -3.13 -11.08
C ARG A 44 -5.49 -2.32 -12.06
N SER A 45 -6.78 -2.15 -11.75
CA SER A 45 -7.70 -1.41 -12.64
C SER A 45 -7.72 0.09 -12.36
N GLY A 46 -7.01 0.56 -11.33
CA GLY A 46 -7.10 1.95 -10.86
C GLY A 46 -8.43 2.31 -10.20
N LEU A 47 -9.32 1.34 -9.95
CA LEU A 47 -10.61 1.59 -9.32
C LEU A 47 -10.41 2.06 -7.88
N SER A 48 -11.05 3.17 -7.52
CA SER A 48 -11.20 3.63 -6.14
C SER A 48 -12.57 4.27 -5.98
N GLN A 49 -13.35 3.77 -5.03
CA GLN A 49 -14.66 4.31 -4.67
C GLN A 49 -14.77 4.47 -3.16
N THR A 50 -15.54 5.47 -2.75
CA THR A 50 -15.91 5.71 -1.35
C THR A 50 -17.38 5.36 -1.16
N TRP A 51 -17.72 4.78 -0.01
CA TRP A 51 -19.09 4.42 0.34
C TRP A 51 -19.41 4.89 1.76
N CYS A 52 -20.67 5.26 1.98
CA CYS A 52 -21.24 5.64 3.26
C CYS A 52 -22.63 5.02 3.37
N SER A 53 -22.98 4.50 4.54
CA SER A 53 -24.27 3.88 4.82
C SER A 53 -25.43 4.87 4.89
N LYS A 54 -25.17 6.13 5.26
CA LYS A 54 -26.16 7.22 5.18
C LYS A 54 -25.94 8.05 3.92
N ASP A 55 -27.06 8.42 3.31
CA ASP A 55 -27.06 9.44 2.27
C ASP A 55 -26.57 10.77 2.85
N THR A 56 -25.66 11.42 2.13
CA THR A 56 -25.10 12.71 2.54
C THR A 56 -26.18 13.77 2.67
N GLN A 57 -27.30 13.66 1.94
CA GLN A 57 -28.43 14.60 2.05
C GLN A 57 -29.29 14.40 3.30
N ALA A 58 -29.32 13.18 3.86
CA ALA A 58 -30.07 12.86 5.08
C ALA A 58 -29.31 13.16 6.38
N MET A 59 -28.02 13.52 6.30
CA MET A 59 -27.21 13.88 7.46
C MET A 59 -27.52 15.29 7.95
N THR A 60 -27.64 15.45 9.27
CA THR A 60 -27.67 16.77 9.92
C THR A 60 -26.31 17.47 9.78
N GLN A 61 -26.27 18.78 10.01
CA GLN A 61 -25.03 19.55 9.94
C GLN A 61 -23.97 19.02 10.95
N ALA A 62 -24.40 18.64 12.15
CA ALA A 62 -23.53 18.08 13.18
C ALA A 62 -22.92 16.73 12.76
N GLU A 63 -23.73 15.84 12.18
CA GLU A 63 -23.24 14.56 11.64
C GLU A 63 -22.26 14.76 10.49
N ARG A 64 -22.51 15.73 9.61
CA ARG A 64 -21.59 16.08 8.51
C ARG A 64 -20.25 16.58 9.04
N SER A 65 -20.24 17.47 10.02
CA SER A 65 -18.99 17.96 10.63
C SER A 65 -18.22 16.83 11.34
N ALA A 66 -18.91 15.97 12.11
CA ALA A 66 -18.27 14.86 12.79
C ALA A 66 -17.69 13.84 11.79
N HIS A 67 -18.38 13.58 10.68
CA HIS A 67 -17.87 12.72 9.61
C HIS A 67 -16.65 13.34 8.92
N GLN A 68 -16.68 14.63 8.60
CA GLN A 68 -15.53 15.33 8.01
C GLN A 68 -14.31 15.30 8.93
N GLN A 69 -14.48 15.55 10.24
CA GLN A 69 -13.40 15.47 11.21
C GLN A 69 -12.81 14.05 11.29
N ARG A 70 -13.65 13.02 11.32
CA ARG A 70 -13.20 11.62 11.26
C ARG A 70 -12.40 11.34 9.99
N MET A 71 -12.91 11.75 8.82
CA MET A 71 -12.22 11.56 7.54
C MET A 71 -10.86 12.28 7.49
N GLN A 72 -10.76 13.48 8.07
CA GLN A 72 -9.50 14.21 8.18
C GLN A 72 -8.50 13.48 9.09
N ALA A 73 -8.94 13.01 10.27
CA ALA A 73 -8.10 12.23 11.18
C ALA A 73 -7.58 10.94 10.51
N ILE A 74 -8.47 10.22 9.80
CA ILE A 74 -8.10 9.03 9.02
C ILE A 74 -7.09 9.37 7.92
N ALA A 75 -7.29 10.47 7.20
CA ALA A 75 -6.35 10.90 6.15
C ALA A 75 -4.97 11.23 6.73
N GLN A 76 -4.92 11.89 7.89
CA GLN A 76 -3.68 12.18 8.61
C GLN A 76 -2.97 10.90 9.06
N GLN A 77 -3.70 9.95 9.67
CA GLN A 77 -3.13 8.67 10.08
C GLN A 77 -2.56 7.90 8.88
N ARG A 78 -3.30 7.83 7.76
CA ARG A 78 -2.83 7.18 6.54
C ARG A 78 -1.57 7.83 5.96
N ALA A 79 -1.49 9.16 6.01
CA ALA A 79 -0.31 9.88 5.57
C ALA A 79 0.92 9.54 6.45
N ALA A 80 0.73 9.50 7.77
CA ALA A 80 1.77 9.09 8.73
C ALA A 80 2.23 7.65 8.49
N ASP A 81 1.31 6.68 8.38
CA ASP A 81 1.63 5.27 8.12
C ASP A 81 2.34 5.07 6.77
N LYS A 82 1.96 5.85 5.75
CA LYS A 82 2.63 5.83 4.45
C LYS A 82 4.05 6.38 4.57
N ALA A 83 4.22 7.52 5.25
CA ALA A 83 5.54 8.12 5.47
C ALA A 83 6.46 7.16 6.25
N GLN A 84 5.94 6.53 7.30
CA GLN A 84 6.68 5.55 8.08
C GLN A 84 7.11 4.34 7.23
N ARG A 85 6.18 3.73 6.47
CA ARG A 85 6.51 2.60 5.57
C ARG A 85 7.56 2.98 4.52
N GLN A 86 7.44 4.17 3.94
CA GLN A 86 8.42 4.68 2.97
C GLN A 86 9.78 4.90 3.62
N HIS A 87 9.82 5.47 4.82
CA HIS A 87 11.05 5.66 5.58
C HIS A 87 11.72 4.31 5.88
N HIS A 88 11.00 3.32 6.40
CA HIS A 88 11.56 1.99 6.65
C HIS A 88 12.07 1.32 5.37
N ALA A 89 11.33 1.40 4.27
CA ALA A 89 11.75 0.83 2.99
C ALA A 89 13.01 1.53 2.45
N ALA A 90 13.09 2.86 2.55
CA ALA A 90 14.26 3.63 2.13
C ALA A 90 15.49 3.28 2.98
N THR A 91 15.34 3.21 4.31
CA THR A 91 16.42 2.81 5.22
C THR A 91 16.90 1.39 4.93
N ALA A 92 15.98 0.44 4.75
CA ALA A 92 16.33 -0.94 4.41
C ALA A 92 17.04 -1.03 3.05
N ALA A 93 16.58 -0.30 2.03
CA ALA A 93 17.22 -0.24 0.72
C ALA A 93 18.64 0.34 0.80
N ALA A 94 18.82 1.43 1.56
CA ALA A 94 20.13 2.04 1.78
C ALA A 94 21.08 1.08 2.50
N GLN A 95 20.64 0.42 3.57
CA GLN A 95 21.45 -0.57 4.30
C GLN A 95 21.88 -1.73 3.39
N ARG A 96 20.94 -2.24 2.58
CA ARG A 96 21.20 -3.30 1.61
C ARG A 96 22.22 -2.86 0.56
N TRP A 97 22.08 -1.65 0.04
CA TRP A 97 23.03 -1.07 -0.91
C TRP A 97 24.42 -0.94 -0.30
N GLU A 98 24.55 -0.37 0.89
CA GLU A 98 25.85 -0.18 1.54
C GLU A 98 26.57 -1.49 1.84
N ALA A 99 25.83 -2.52 2.30
CA ALA A 99 26.39 -3.83 2.59
C ALA A 99 26.78 -4.64 1.35
N ALA A 100 26.22 -4.33 0.18
CA ALA A 100 26.49 -5.06 -1.04
C ALA A 100 27.88 -4.76 -1.62
N LEU A 101 28.48 -5.75 -2.28
CA LEU A 101 29.80 -5.64 -2.91
C LEU A 101 29.66 -5.21 -4.36
N PRO A 102 30.69 -4.61 -4.99
CA PRO A 102 30.69 -4.37 -6.43
C PRO A 102 30.39 -5.66 -7.20
N ALA A 103 29.52 -5.59 -8.21
CA ALA A 103 29.20 -6.75 -9.03
C ALA A 103 30.44 -7.20 -9.82
N PRO A 104 30.77 -8.51 -9.81
CA PRO A 104 31.93 -9.00 -10.53
C PRO A 104 31.65 -8.96 -12.04
N ALA A 105 32.69 -8.68 -12.84
CA ALA A 105 32.54 -8.49 -14.29
C ALA A 105 32.09 -9.78 -15.02
N ASP A 106 32.35 -10.94 -14.42
CA ASP A 106 31.96 -12.26 -14.92
C ASP A 106 30.57 -12.70 -14.42
N HIS A 107 29.81 -11.82 -13.76
CA HIS A 107 28.44 -12.15 -13.32
C HIS A 107 27.59 -12.64 -14.51
N PRO A 108 26.92 -13.81 -14.42
CA PRO A 108 26.28 -14.47 -15.56
C PRO A 108 25.29 -13.58 -16.33
N TYR A 109 24.54 -12.75 -15.60
CA TYR A 109 23.61 -11.80 -16.21
C TYR A 109 24.32 -10.70 -17.02
N LEU A 110 25.41 -10.13 -16.48
CA LEU A 110 26.16 -9.05 -17.10
C LEU A 110 26.85 -9.54 -18.38
N VAL A 111 27.49 -10.70 -18.31
CA VAL A 111 28.11 -11.37 -19.46
C VAL A 111 27.07 -11.64 -20.55
N ARG A 112 25.92 -12.24 -20.19
CA ARG A 112 24.84 -12.54 -21.15
C ARG A 112 24.27 -11.27 -21.81
N LYS A 113 24.26 -10.15 -21.09
CA LYS A 113 23.77 -8.86 -21.61
C LYS A 113 24.85 -7.99 -22.24
N GLY A 114 26.12 -8.38 -22.15
CA GLY A 114 27.25 -7.57 -22.62
C GLY A 114 27.41 -6.23 -21.89
N ILE A 115 26.97 -6.16 -20.63
CA ILE A 115 26.98 -4.93 -19.82
C ILE A 115 28.16 -5.00 -18.85
N GLN A 116 28.96 -3.94 -18.81
CA GLN A 116 30.01 -3.79 -17.79
C GLN A 116 29.38 -3.34 -16.46
N PRO A 117 29.91 -3.79 -15.30
CA PRO A 117 29.27 -3.59 -14.01
C PRO A 117 29.13 -2.13 -13.58
N HIS A 118 29.83 -1.14 -14.14
CA HIS A 118 29.61 0.32 -13.96
C HIS A 118 28.90 0.79 -12.65
N GLY A 119 29.43 0.44 -11.47
CA GLY A 119 28.87 0.87 -10.18
C GLY A 119 27.66 0.05 -9.67
N ILE A 120 27.21 -0.96 -10.42
CA ILE A 120 26.26 -1.99 -9.99
C ILE A 120 26.87 -2.77 -8.83
N LYS A 121 26.06 -3.02 -7.81
CA LYS A 121 26.41 -3.87 -6.68
C LYS A 121 25.71 -5.21 -6.77
N ALA A 122 26.28 -6.23 -6.15
CA ALA A 122 25.72 -7.57 -6.08
C ALA A 122 25.51 -7.97 -4.62
N GLU A 123 24.35 -8.58 -4.38
CA GLU A 123 24.01 -9.29 -3.15
C GLU A 123 23.66 -10.74 -3.53
N GLY A 124 24.63 -11.65 -3.41
CA GLY A 124 24.51 -13.00 -3.94
C GLY A 124 24.37 -12.98 -5.46
N GLU A 125 23.30 -13.59 -6.00
CA GLU A 125 22.98 -13.57 -7.43
C GLU A 125 22.14 -12.36 -7.86
N ALA A 126 21.67 -11.55 -6.91
CA ALA A 126 20.89 -10.36 -7.20
C ALA A 126 21.81 -9.18 -7.51
N LEU A 127 21.60 -8.55 -8.67
CA LEU A 127 22.18 -7.25 -8.97
C LEU A 127 21.26 -6.16 -8.39
N LEU A 128 21.87 -5.19 -7.71
CA LEU A 128 21.20 -4.03 -7.11
C LEU A 128 21.39 -2.78 -7.98
#